data_AF-A0A063C5G4-F1
#
_entry.id   AF-A0A063C5G4-F1
#
_cell.length_a   1.000
_cell.length_b   1.000
_cell.length_c   1.000
_cell.angle_alpha   90.00
_cell.angle_beta   90.00
_cell.angle_gamma   90.00
#
_symmetry.space_group_name_H-M   'P 1'
#
loop_
_entity.id
_entity.type
_entity.pdbx_description
1 polymer ?
#
loop_
_entity_poly.entity_id
_entity_poly.type
_entity_poly.pdbx_seq_one_letter_code
_entity_poly.pdbx_strand_id
1 'polypeptide(L)'
;MSRKGVGIGAFDRSRLTSAHFASHGSSLRASNARALETQLAVFRSLLQQFAQTHAKDIRSDPSFRAQFARMCTAIGVDPLASSSSSGGGGSSIWAQLLGKTVNDFYFELAVRIVEICGATRGENGGLIGLPEVRDRLSRGRTESGAATISDDDVRRAVETLRPLGGGYSIVPVGHKEYIRSVPRDLSNDQAAAVEAAQVLGYVNVSMLRDNLAWEGARCRTVVDDLVAQGMLWIDKQTGGEWEYWSPIFMVDVDALSASVGD
;
A
#
# COMPACT_ATOMS: atom_id res chain seq x y z
N MET A 1 -30.12 -18.59 -56.76
CA MET A 1 -31.10 -18.09 -55.76
C MET A 1 -31.57 -19.25 -54.91
N SER A 2 -31.06 -19.39 -53.68
CA SER A 2 -31.48 -20.45 -52.76
C SER A 2 -32.86 -20.11 -52.19
N ARG A 3 -33.87 -20.94 -52.46
CA ARG A 3 -35.23 -20.76 -51.92
C ARG A 3 -35.19 -20.99 -50.40
N LYS A 4 -35.31 -19.91 -49.63
CA LYS A 4 -35.64 -19.96 -48.19
C LYS A 4 -36.98 -20.67 -48.06
N GLY A 5 -36.96 -21.92 -47.59
CA GLY A 5 -38.18 -22.64 -47.22
C GLY A 5 -38.82 -21.94 -46.02
N VAL A 6 -39.91 -21.22 -46.26
CA VAL A 6 -40.74 -20.59 -45.22
C VAL A 6 -41.91 -21.51 -44.92
N GLY A 7 -41.94 -22.06 -43.71
CA GLY A 7 -42.96 -23.00 -43.23
C GLY A 7 -42.64 -23.49 -41.81
N ILE A 8 -43.60 -24.12 -41.14
CA ILE A 8 -43.50 -24.55 -39.73
C ILE A 8 -42.24 -25.40 -39.46
N GLY A 9 -41.84 -26.27 -40.40
CA GLY A 9 -40.59 -27.05 -40.28
C GLY A 9 -39.29 -26.24 -40.35
N ALA A 10 -39.30 -25.01 -40.87
CA ALA A 10 -38.16 -24.09 -40.82
C ALA A 10 -37.99 -23.46 -39.43
N PHE A 11 -39.09 -23.26 -38.70
CA PHE A 11 -39.07 -22.79 -37.31
C PHE A 11 -38.50 -23.88 -36.40
N ASP A 12 -38.93 -25.13 -36.57
CA ASP A 12 -38.38 -26.28 -35.83
C ASP A 12 -36.89 -26.47 -36.12
N ARG A 13 -36.47 -26.37 -37.39
CA ARG A 13 -35.06 -26.43 -37.76
C ARG A 13 -34.25 -25.29 -37.13
N SER A 14 -34.78 -24.06 -37.13
CA SER A 14 -34.11 -22.91 -36.50
C SER A 14 -33.97 -23.07 -34.99
N ARG A 15 -34.99 -23.60 -34.31
CA ARG A 15 -34.98 -23.85 -32.86
C ARG A 15 -34.01 -24.97 -32.49
N LEU A 16 -33.99 -26.06 -33.28
CA LEU A 16 -33.02 -27.14 -33.12
C LEU A 16 -31.58 -26.65 -33.35
N THR A 17 -31.32 -25.87 -34.41
CA THR A 17 -29.98 -25.31 -34.63
C THR A 17 -29.55 -24.38 -33.50
N SER A 18 -30.43 -23.51 -33.00
CA SER A 18 -30.11 -22.62 -31.87
C SER A 18 -29.81 -23.39 -30.59
N ALA A 19 -30.56 -24.46 -30.31
CA ALA A 19 -30.29 -25.34 -29.17
C ALA A 19 -28.94 -26.07 -29.30
N HIS A 20 -28.58 -26.51 -30.51
CA HIS A 20 -27.29 -27.14 -30.79
C HIS A 20 -26.13 -26.15 -30.68
N PHE A 21 -26.27 -24.90 -31.17
CA PHE A 21 -25.25 -23.87 -30.97
C PHE A 21 -25.11 -23.47 -29.50
N ALA A 22 -26.20 -23.45 -28.74
CA ALA A 22 -26.16 -23.17 -27.30
C ALA A 22 -25.44 -24.29 -26.53
N SER A 23 -25.73 -25.57 -26.83
CA SER A 23 -25.07 -26.71 -26.18
C SER A 23 -23.59 -26.84 -26.59
N HIS A 24 -23.28 -26.62 -27.87
CA HIS A 24 -21.89 -26.61 -28.33
C HIS A 24 -21.12 -25.42 -27.74
N GLY A 25 -21.76 -24.26 -27.61
CA GLY A 25 -21.19 -23.09 -26.96
C GLY A 25 -20.97 -23.29 -25.46
N SER A 26 -21.85 -23.99 -24.74
CA SER A 26 -21.64 -24.33 -23.33
C SER A 26 -20.52 -25.36 -23.16
N SER A 27 -20.46 -26.38 -24.02
CA SER A 27 -19.38 -27.38 -24.01
C SER A 27 -18.02 -26.76 -24.31
N LEU A 28 -17.92 -25.86 -25.29
CA LEU A 28 -16.69 -25.14 -25.60
C LEU A 28 -16.21 -24.27 -24.43
N ARG A 29 -17.12 -23.53 -23.78
CA ARG A 29 -16.79 -22.75 -22.57
C ARG A 29 -16.33 -23.64 -21.43
N ALA A 30 -16.98 -24.78 -21.21
CA ALA A 30 -16.57 -25.74 -20.19
C ALA A 30 -15.19 -26.35 -20.48
N SER A 31 -14.90 -26.67 -21.74
CA SER A 31 -13.58 -27.15 -22.16
C SER A 31 -12.50 -26.09 -21.92
N ASN A 32 -12.76 -24.84 -22.31
CA ASN A 32 -11.84 -23.73 -22.09
C ASN A 32 -11.62 -23.46 -20.61
N ALA A 33 -12.67 -23.50 -19.79
CA ALA A 33 -12.57 -23.34 -18.33
C ALA A 33 -11.69 -24.42 -17.70
N ARG A 34 -11.89 -25.70 -18.07
CA ARG A 34 -11.04 -26.82 -17.58
C ARG A 34 -9.59 -26.70 -18.03
N ALA A 35 -9.36 -26.27 -19.28
CA ALA A 35 -8.01 -26.04 -19.79
C ALA A 35 -7.30 -24.93 -19.00
N LEU A 36 -7.98 -23.80 -18.77
CA LEU A 36 -7.47 -22.70 -17.96
C LEU A 36 -7.21 -23.13 -16.51
N GLU A 37 -8.11 -23.88 -15.89
CA GLU A 37 -7.94 -24.41 -14.53
C GLU A 37 -6.69 -25.30 -14.43
N THR A 38 -6.49 -26.18 -15.41
CA THR A 38 -5.30 -27.03 -15.47
C THR A 38 -4.03 -26.20 -15.65
N GLN A 39 -4.05 -25.20 -16.54
CA GLN A 39 -2.91 -24.30 -16.75
C GLN A 39 -2.57 -23.49 -15.50
N LEU A 40 -3.58 -22.99 -14.78
CA LEU A 40 -3.39 -22.31 -13.50
C LEU A 40 -2.80 -23.24 -12.44
N ALA A 41 -3.23 -24.52 -12.40
CA ALA A 41 -2.66 -25.51 -11.49
C ALA A 41 -1.17 -25.79 -11.77
N VAL A 42 -0.80 -25.94 -13.05
CA VAL A 42 0.61 -26.13 -13.46
C VAL A 42 1.43 -24.87 -13.17
N PHE A 43 0.89 -23.69 -13.47
CA PHE A 43 1.58 -22.44 -13.19
C PHE A 43 1.80 -22.25 -11.68
N ARG A 44 0.82 -22.64 -10.86
CA ARG A 44 0.93 -22.65 -9.40
C ARG A 44 2.11 -23.53 -8.93
N SER A 45 2.23 -24.76 -9.42
CA SER A 45 3.34 -25.62 -9.01
C SER A 45 4.71 -25.08 -9.46
N LEU A 46 4.79 -24.48 -10.65
CA LEU A 46 6.03 -23.88 -11.15
C LEU A 46 6.45 -22.64 -10.35
N LEU A 47 5.53 -21.73 -10.06
CA LEU A 47 5.85 -20.53 -9.27
C LEU A 47 6.26 -20.91 -7.85
N GLN A 48 5.66 -21.96 -7.27
CA GLN A 48 6.12 -22.50 -5.99
C GLN A 48 7.57 -23.00 -6.06
N GLN A 49 7.89 -23.85 -7.05
CA GLN A 49 9.24 -24.37 -7.21
C GLN A 49 10.25 -23.24 -7.44
N PHE A 50 9.86 -22.22 -8.23
CA PHE A 50 10.65 -21.03 -8.48
C PHE A 50 10.96 -20.28 -7.18
N ALA A 51 9.96 -20.03 -6.34
CA ALA A 51 10.15 -19.33 -5.09
C ALA A 51 11.02 -20.08 -4.09
N GLN A 52 10.92 -21.41 -4.03
CA GLN A 52 11.78 -22.24 -3.18
C GLN A 52 13.24 -22.20 -3.65
N THR A 53 13.45 -22.26 -4.96
CA THR A 53 14.79 -22.24 -5.57
C THR A 53 15.46 -20.88 -5.41
N HIS A 54 14.70 -19.80 -5.59
CA HIS A 54 15.20 -18.42 -5.60
C HIS A 54 14.89 -17.66 -4.29
N ALA A 55 14.59 -18.35 -3.20
CA ALA A 55 14.17 -17.74 -1.93
C ALA A 55 15.21 -16.77 -1.34
N LYS A 56 16.50 -17.00 -1.60
CA LYS A 56 17.58 -16.10 -1.17
C LYS A 56 17.57 -14.83 -2.02
N ASP A 57 17.48 -14.99 -3.34
CA ASP A 57 17.50 -13.91 -4.31
C ASP A 57 16.30 -12.97 -4.13
N ILE A 58 15.09 -13.54 -3.91
CA ILE A 58 13.86 -12.79 -3.61
C ILE A 58 14.04 -11.93 -2.33
N ARG A 59 14.79 -12.43 -1.35
CA ARG A 59 15.03 -11.68 -0.11
C ARG A 59 16.09 -10.60 -0.30
N SER A 60 17.17 -10.88 -1.02
CA SER A 60 18.27 -9.92 -1.15
C SER A 60 18.00 -8.78 -2.13
N ASP A 61 17.24 -9.02 -3.22
CA ASP A 61 17.02 -8.05 -4.28
C ASP A 61 15.58 -7.47 -4.26
N PRO A 62 15.39 -6.18 -3.96
CA PRO A 62 14.08 -5.53 -3.97
C PRO A 62 13.40 -5.52 -5.34
N SER A 63 14.17 -5.36 -6.41
CA SER A 63 13.62 -5.28 -7.76
C SER A 63 13.01 -6.61 -8.17
N PHE A 64 13.73 -7.70 -7.88
CA PHE A 64 13.28 -9.06 -8.11
C PHE A 64 12.09 -9.42 -7.23
N ARG A 65 12.14 -9.04 -5.94
CA ARG A 65 11.01 -9.21 -5.01
C ARG A 65 9.73 -8.54 -5.50
N ALA A 66 9.83 -7.30 -5.97
CA ALA A 66 8.69 -6.54 -6.48
C ALA A 66 8.11 -7.16 -7.77
N GLN A 67 8.96 -7.70 -8.64
CA GLN A 67 8.51 -8.41 -9.85
C GLN A 67 7.81 -9.73 -9.51
N PHE A 68 8.40 -10.51 -8.60
CA PHE A 68 7.82 -11.76 -8.12
C PHE A 68 6.45 -11.51 -7.47
N ALA A 69 6.34 -10.49 -6.62
CA ALA A 69 5.08 -10.14 -5.99
C ALA A 69 4.02 -9.68 -7.01
N ARG A 70 4.40 -8.91 -8.04
CA ARG A 70 3.51 -8.54 -9.15
C ARG A 70 2.98 -9.77 -9.91
N MET A 71 3.85 -10.73 -10.20
CA MET A 71 3.48 -11.99 -10.84
C MET A 71 2.44 -12.77 -10.02
N CYS A 72 2.62 -12.86 -8.69
CA CYS A 72 1.64 -13.46 -7.79
C CYS A 72 0.28 -12.74 -7.89
N THR A 73 0.27 -11.40 -7.76
CA THR A 73 -0.97 -10.62 -7.77
C THR A 73 -1.75 -10.72 -9.08
N ALA A 74 -1.06 -10.80 -10.23
CA ALA A 74 -1.70 -10.92 -11.54
C ALA A 74 -2.55 -12.19 -11.69
N ILE A 75 -2.28 -13.22 -10.89
CA ILE A 75 -2.96 -14.52 -10.92
C ILE A 75 -4.03 -14.61 -9.82
N GLY A 76 -4.21 -13.52 -9.05
CA GLY A 76 -5.09 -13.51 -7.89
C GLY A 76 -4.47 -14.22 -6.68
N VAL A 77 -3.14 -14.31 -6.64
CA VAL A 77 -2.39 -14.85 -5.50
C VAL A 77 -1.80 -13.67 -4.74
N ASP A 78 -2.25 -13.46 -3.51
CA ASP A 78 -1.61 -12.49 -2.64
C ASP A 78 -0.39 -13.14 -1.97
N PRO A 79 0.85 -12.67 -2.26
CA PRO A 79 2.05 -13.20 -1.61
C PRO A 79 2.08 -12.93 -0.11
N LEU A 80 1.29 -11.96 0.40
CA LEU A 80 1.21 -11.54 1.80
C LEU A 80 0.08 -12.22 2.58
N ALA A 81 -0.83 -12.91 1.89
CA ALA A 81 -1.93 -13.61 2.55
C ALA A 81 -1.35 -14.67 3.48
N SER A 82 -1.62 -14.52 4.78
CA SER A 82 -1.17 -15.45 5.82
C SER A 82 -2.00 -16.74 5.79
N SER A 83 -1.50 -17.78 6.46
CA SER A 83 -2.16 -19.09 6.57
C SER A 83 -3.49 -19.10 7.33
N SER A 84 -4.01 -17.94 7.78
CA SER A 84 -5.15 -17.85 8.71
C SER A 84 -6.47 -17.33 8.13
N SER A 85 -6.60 -17.12 6.81
CA SER A 85 -7.91 -16.80 6.21
C SER A 85 -8.81 -18.05 6.11
N SER A 86 -9.26 -18.56 7.25
CA SER A 86 -10.28 -19.61 7.37
C SER A 86 -11.70 -19.07 7.16
N GLY A 87 -11.91 -18.27 6.11
CA GLY A 87 -13.20 -17.65 5.82
C GLY A 87 -13.37 -17.35 4.35
N GLY A 88 -13.96 -18.29 3.61
CA GLY A 88 -14.48 -18.07 2.25
C GLY A 88 -13.51 -18.35 1.10
N GLY A 89 -13.46 -19.62 0.66
CA GLY A 89 -13.19 -19.98 -0.74
C GLY A 89 -11.91 -19.46 -1.40
N GLY A 90 -10.73 -19.78 -0.86
CA GLY A 90 -9.45 -19.52 -1.54
C GLY A 90 -8.22 -19.46 -0.65
N SER A 91 -8.20 -20.18 0.47
CA SER A 91 -7.13 -20.10 1.47
C SER A 91 -5.78 -20.61 0.93
N SER A 92 -4.78 -19.72 0.96
CA SER A 92 -3.45 -19.91 1.54
C SER A 92 -2.62 -21.17 1.27
N ILE A 93 -2.84 -21.84 0.14
CA ILE A 93 -1.83 -22.80 -0.39
C ILE A 93 -0.47 -22.09 -0.50
N TRP A 94 -0.49 -20.84 -0.93
CA TRP A 94 0.70 -20.02 -1.11
C TRP A 94 1.33 -19.50 0.17
N ALA A 95 0.55 -19.20 1.21
CA ALA A 95 1.10 -18.90 2.54
C ALA A 95 1.84 -20.10 3.14
N GLN A 96 1.38 -21.31 2.84
CA GLN A 96 2.01 -22.54 3.35
C GLN A 96 3.24 -22.96 2.52
N LEU A 97 3.31 -22.57 1.24
CA LEU A 97 4.34 -23.00 0.28
C LEU A 97 5.37 -21.92 -0.12
N LEU A 98 5.01 -20.64 -0.06
CA LEU A 98 5.89 -19.45 -0.18
C LEU A 98 6.20 -18.83 1.19
N GLY A 99 5.31 -19.03 2.17
CA GLY A 99 5.17 -18.17 3.33
C GLY A 99 5.96 -18.55 4.57
N LYS A 100 7.16 -19.11 4.41
CA LYS A 100 8.17 -19.08 5.50
C LYS A 100 9.29 -18.08 5.29
N THR A 101 9.55 -17.61 4.07
CA THR A 101 10.72 -16.76 3.82
C THR A 101 10.33 -15.36 3.36
N VAL A 102 9.33 -15.25 2.49
CA VAL A 102 8.83 -13.97 1.99
C VAL A 102 7.87 -13.33 3.00
N ASN A 103 6.95 -14.12 3.57
CA ASN A 103 6.04 -13.64 4.61
C ASN A 103 6.79 -13.27 5.89
N ASP A 104 7.72 -14.10 6.35
CA ASP A 104 8.56 -13.79 7.52
C ASP A 104 9.31 -12.47 7.32
N PHE A 105 9.81 -12.19 6.11
CA PHE A 105 10.43 -10.90 5.80
C PHE A 105 9.46 -9.73 5.99
N TYR A 106 8.24 -9.80 5.43
CA TYR A 106 7.26 -8.72 5.55
C TYR A 106 6.70 -8.58 6.98
N PHE A 107 6.52 -9.68 7.71
CA PHE A 107 6.12 -9.63 9.12
C PHE A 107 7.22 -9.06 10.02
N GLU A 108 8.48 -9.46 9.81
CA GLU A 108 9.62 -8.87 10.53
C GLU A 108 9.73 -7.37 10.23
N LEU A 109 9.57 -6.99 8.96
CA LEU A 109 9.57 -5.59 8.54
C LEU A 109 8.41 -4.81 9.17
N ALA A 110 7.22 -5.41 9.25
CA ALA A 110 6.03 -4.81 9.85
C ALA A 110 6.22 -4.58 11.35
N VAL A 111 6.81 -5.53 12.09
CA VAL A 111 7.13 -5.35 13.51
C VAL A 111 8.09 -4.18 13.72
N ARG A 112 9.15 -4.07 12.91
CA ARG A 112 10.07 -2.93 12.97
C ARG A 112 9.37 -1.60 12.65
N ILE A 113 8.45 -1.58 11.68
CA ILE A 113 7.65 -0.38 11.38
C ILE A 113 6.81 0.01 12.61
N VAL A 114 6.20 -0.95 13.31
CA VAL A 114 5.43 -0.70 14.54
C VAL A 114 6.32 -0.11 15.63
N GLU A 115 7.53 -0.64 15.82
CA GLU A 115 8.50 -0.12 16.78
C GLU A 115 8.91 1.33 16.46
N ILE A 116 9.24 1.62 15.20
CA ILE A 116 9.57 2.98 14.74
C ILE A 116 8.40 3.92 14.98
N CYS A 117 7.19 3.53 14.55
CA CYS A 117 5.99 4.33 14.77
C CYS A 117 5.73 4.60 16.25
N GLY A 118 5.97 3.60 17.12
CA GLY A 118 5.83 3.72 18.55
C GLY A 118 6.86 4.69 19.16
N ALA A 119 8.11 4.60 18.73
CA ALA A 119 9.19 5.47 19.20
C ALA A 119 9.00 6.93 18.77
N THR A 120 8.53 7.18 17.55
CA THR A 120 8.36 8.54 17.02
C THR A 120 7.02 9.18 17.37
N ARG A 121 6.06 8.43 17.94
CA ARG A 121 4.69 8.91 18.17
C ARG A 121 4.64 10.20 18.98
N GLY A 122 5.53 10.35 19.97
CA GLY A 122 5.60 11.57 20.79
C GLY A 122 6.09 12.80 20.03
N GLU A 123 6.82 12.60 18.92
CA GLU A 123 7.44 13.66 18.13
C GLU A 123 6.55 14.10 16.96
N ASN A 124 5.83 13.16 16.33
CA ASN A 124 5.09 13.40 15.08
C ASN A 124 3.58 13.13 15.15
N GLY A 125 3.03 12.87 16.33
CA GLY A 125 1.59 12.64 16.51
C GLY A 125 1.08 11.32 15.94
N GLY A 126 1.98 10.44 15.50
CA GLY A 126 1.64 9.15 14.89
C GLY A 126 1.48 9.19 13.36
N LEU A 127 1.97 10.24 12.71
CA LEU A 127 2.08 10.36 11.25
C LEU A 127 3.55 10.50 10.86
N ILE A 128 4.10 9.51 10.17
CA ILE A 128 5.52 9.49 9.77
C ILE A 128 5.66 9.33 8.26
N GLY A 129 6.61 10.02 7.64
CA GLY A 129 6.82 9.91 6.19
C GLY A 129 7.29 8.51 5.79
N LEU A 130 6.78 7.98 4.68
CA LEU A 130 7.24 6.69 4.16
C LEU A 130 8.76 6.67 3.88
N PRO A 131 9.37 7.72 3.27
CA PRO A 131 10.82 7.78 3.06
C PRO A 131 11.62 7.77 4.38
N GLU A 132 11.11 8.46 5.40
CA GLU A 132 11.72 8.51 6.73
C GLU A 132 11.73 7.12 7.40
N VAL A 133 10.60 6.39 7.31
CA VAL A 133 10.53 5.02 7.83
C VAL A 133 11.51 4.12 7.10
N ARG A 134 11.60 4.19 5.77
CA ARG A 134 12.58 3.43 4.99
C ARG A 134 14.01 3.74 5.44
N ASP A 135 14.34 5.01 5.61
CA ASP A 135 15.67 5.42 6.06
C ASP A 135 15.99 4.87 7.46
N ARG A 136 15.09 5.04 8.43
CA ARG A 136 15.23 4.50 9.79
C ARG A 136 15.38 2.97 9.79
N LEU A 137 14.61 2.27 8.95
CA LEU A 137 14.71 0.82 8.77
C LEU A 137 16.07 0.38 8.21
N SER A 138 16.63 1.17 7.29
CA SER A 138 17.93 0.88 6.68
C SER A 138 19.10 1.07 7.66
N ARG A 139 19.03 2.11 8.51
CA ARG A 139 20.04 2.39 9.56
C ARG A 139 20.09 1.33 10.66
N GLY A 140 18.95 0.71 10.99
CA GLY A 140 18.86 -0.35 12.00
C GLY A 140 19.40 -1.73 11.57
N ARG A 141 20.04 -1.87 10.40
CA ARG A 141 20.46 -3.17 9.82
C ARG A 141 21.96 -3.34 9.56
N THR A 142 22.83 -2.46 10.08
CA THR A 142 24.26 -2.38 9.76
C THR A 142 25.09 -3.66 10.02
N GLU A 143 24.58 -4.65 10.77
CA GLU A 143 25.39 -5.82 11.19
C GLU A 143 25.11 -7.15 10.46
N SER A 144 24.16 -7.24 9.53
CA SER A 144 23.84 -8.54 8.89
C SER A 144 23.40 -8.42 7.43
N GLY A 145 24.38 -8.38 6.50
CA GLY A 145 24.22 -8.73 5.07
C GLY A 145 22.95 -8.19 4.40
N ALA A 146 22.64 -6.91 4.63
CA ALA A 146 21.30 -6.37 4.55
C ALA A 146 20.70 -6.41 3.13
N ALA A 147 19.60 -7.15 3.00
CA ALA A 147 18.65 -6.94 1.92
C ALA A 147 18.21 -5.47 1.89
N THR A 148 18.36 -4.81 0.75
CA THR A 148 17.88 -3.43 0.58
C THR A 148 16.35 -3.42 0.69
N ILE A 149 15.81 -2.40 1.36
CA ILE A 149 14.38 -2.22 1.60
C ILE A 149 13.91 -1.13 0.65
N SER A 150 12.93 -1.45 -0.20
CA SER A 150 12.30 -0.48 -1.10
C SER A 150 11.03 0.11 -0.48
N ASP A 151 10.53 1.21 -1.06
CA ASP A 151 9.25 1.79 -0.67
C ASP A 151 8.11 0.78 -0.83
N ASP A 152 8.15 -0.06 -1.89
CA ASP A 152 7.17 -1.13 -2.11
C ASP A 152 7.15 -2.14 -0.95
N ASP A 153 8.30 -2.40 -0.34
CA ASP A 153 8.37 -3.31 0.79
C ASP A 153 7.77 -2.72 2.05
N VAL A 154 7.99 -1.44 2.29
CA VAL A 154 7.35 -0.71 3.38
C VAL A 154 5.84 -0.72 3.18
N ARG A 155 5.34 -0.46 1.96
CA ARG A 155 3.89 -0.48 1.70
C ARG A 155 3.28 -1.84 1.99
N ARG A 156 3.88 -2.90 1.44
CA ARG A 156 3.44 -4.29 1.65
C ARG A 156 3.50 -4.69 3.12
N ALA A 157 4.55 -4.31 3.84
CA ALA A 157 4.66 -4.59 5.28
C ALA A 157 3.54 -3.91 6.07
N VAL A 158 3.21 -2.65 5.77
CA VAL A 158 2.07 -1.95 6.39
C VAL A 158 0.75 -2.65 6.08
N GLU A 159 0.55 -3.15 4.85
CA GLU A 159 -0.65 -3.91 4.48
C GLU A 159 -0.83 -5.18 5.32
N THR A 160 0.27 -5.84 5.72
CA THR A 160 0.19 -7.01 6.61
C THR A 160 -0.36 -6.70 7.99
N LEU A 161 -0.33 -5.43 8.43
CA LEU A 161 -0.86 -4.97 9.72
C LEU A 161 -2.37 -4.72 9.68
N ARG A 162 -2.99 -4.67 8.50
CA ARG A 162 -4.43 -4.40 8.32
C ARG A 162 -5.34 -5.27 9.20
N PRO A 163 -5.11 -6.60 9.38
CA PRO A 163 -5.93 -7.45 10.24
C PRO A 163 -5.96 -7.04 11.71
N LEU A 164 -5.01 -6.21 12.17
CA LEU A 164 -4.92 -5.76 13.56
C LEU A 164 -5.89 -4.61 13.91
N GLY A 165 -6.77 -4.22 12.99
CA GLY A 165 -7.82 -3.23 13.25
C GLY A 165 -7.57 -1.83 12.69
N GLY A 166 -6.76 -1.70 11.63
CA GLY A 166 -6.67 -0.47 10.82
C GLY A 166 -5.94 0.72 11.46
N GLY A 167 -5.30 0.53 12.63
CA GLY A 167 -4.47 1.56 13.26
C GLY A 167 -3.21 1.91 12.46
N TYR A 168 -2.77 1.00 11.59
CA TYR A 168 -1.68 1.21 10.64
C TYR A 168 -2.21 1.28 9.22
N SER A 169 -1.93 2.38 8.52
CA SER A 169 -2.34 2.55 7.13
C SER A 169 -1.46 3.57 6.42
N ILE A 170 -1.35 3.42 5.10
CA ILE A 170 -0.70 4.42 4.26
C ILE A 170 -1.75 5.46 3.85
N VAL A 171 -1.43 6.73 4.08
CA VAL A 171 -2.32 7.85 3.79
C VAL A 171 -1.56 8.87 2.94
N PRO A 172 -2.09 9.26 1.77
CA PRO A 172 -1.51 10.35 1.01
C PRO A 172 -1.89 11.69 1.65
N VAL A 173 -0.92 12.59 1.82
CA VAL A 173 -1.15 13.98 2.23
C VAL A 173 -0.35 14.86 1.26
N GLY A 174 -1.06 15.64 0.44
CA GLY A 174 -0.46 16.35 -0.68
C GLY A 174 0.23 15.40 -1.66
N HIS A 175 1.53 15.59 -1.86
CA HIS A 175 2.36 14.76 -2.76
C HIS A 175 3.19 13.69 -2.05
N LYS A 176 3.06 13.55 -0.73
CA LYS A 176 3.85 12.60 0.08
C LYS A 176 2.97 11.49 0.66
N GLU A 177 3.53 10.29 0.74
CA GLU A 177 2.91 9.14 1.41
C GLU A 177 3.35 9.09 2.88
N TYR A 178 2.39 8.89 3.78
CA TYR A 178 2.62 8.78 5.22
C TYR A 178 2.13 7.44 5.75
N ILE A 179 2.84 6.91 6.75
CA ILE A 179 2.37 5.82 7.58
C ILE A 179 1.68 6.44 8.79
N ARG A 180 0.38 6.20 8.89
CA ARG A 180 -0.41 6.52 10.07
C ARG A 180 -0.34 5.34 11.04
N SER A 181 -0.14 5.62 12.33
CA SER A 181 -0.04 4.62 13.41
C SER A 181 -1.07 4.81 14.54
N VAL A 182 -1.90 5.84 14.42
CA VAL A 182 -2.96 6.18 15.38
C VAL A 182 -4.27 6.25 14.60
N PRO A 183 -5.36 5.62 15.07
CA PRO A 183 -6.66 5.62 14.39
C PRO A 183 -7.37 6.96 14.58
N ARG A 184 -6.84 7.99 13.94
CA ARG A 184 -7.47 9.30 13.78
C ARG A 184 -7.36 9.70 12.31
N ASP A 185 -8.46 10.15 11.75
CA ASP A 185 -8.48 10.71 10.40
C ASP A 185 -8.17 12.21 10.48
N LEU A 186 -7.38 12.69 9.53
CA LEU A 186 -7.21 14.12 9.30
C LEU A 186 -8.51 14.64 8.68
N SER A 187 -9.04 15.72 9.24
CA SER A 187 -10.08 16.48 8.54
C SER A 187 -9.50 17.08 7.25
N ASN A 188 -10.35 17.45 6.28
CA ASN A 188 -9.89 18.11 5.05
C ASN A 188 -9.08 19.37 5.35
N ASP A 189 -9.45 20.10 6.40
CA ASP A 189 -8.75 21.31 6.82
C ASP A 189 -7.38 20.98 7.43
N GLN A 190 -7.32 19.97 8.30
CA GLN A 190 -6.06 19.51 8.88
C GLN A 190 -5.11 19.00 7.78
N ALA A 191 -5.62 18.24 6.81
CA ALA A 191 -4.85 17.77 5.67
C ALA A 191 -4.31 18.93 4.82
N ALA A 192 -5.13 19.94 4.52
CA ALA A 192 -4.71 21.13 3.76
C ALA A 192 -3.65 21.97 4.50
N ALA A 193 -3.77 22.11 5.83
CA ALA A 193 -2.77 22.82 6.63
C ALA A 193 -1.44 22.05 6.71
N VAL A 194 -1.48 20.72 6.84
CA VAL A 194 -0.27 19.87 6.79
C VAL A 194 0.35 19.92 5.40
N GLU A 195 -0.44 19.88 4.32
CA GLU A 195 0.04 20.03 2.94
C GLU A 195 0.73 21.38 2.71
N ALA A 196 0.15 22.48 3.22
CA ALA A 196 0.79 23.80 3.15
C ALA A 196 2.15 23.82 3.88
N ALA A 197 2.23 23.17 5.05
CA ALA A 197 3.46 23.05 5.82
C ALA A 197 4.53 22.19 5.11
N GLN A 198 4.16 21.28 4.20
CA GLN A 198 5.14 20.50 3.43
C GLN A 198 5.95 21.36 2.46
N VAL A 199 5.38 22.46 1.97
CA VAL A 199 6.00 23.33 0.96
C VAL A 199 6.98 24.30 1.60
N LEU A 200 6.56 24.96 2.69
CA LEU A 200 7.32 26.02 3.35
C LEU A 200 8.07 25.55 4.61
N GLY A 201 7.81 24.33 5.08
CA GLY A 201 8.29 23.77 6.34
C GLY A 201 7.40 24.12 7.54
N TYR A 202 6.71 25.25 7.48
CA TYR A 202 5.82 25.75 8.52
C TYR A 202 4.59 26.44 7.93
N VAL A 203 3.61 26.72 8.80
CA VAL A 203 2.45 27.56 8.51
C VAL A 203 2.26 28.58 9.63
N ASN A 204 1.66 29.72 9.32
CA ASN A 204 1.11 30.64 10.32
C ASN A 204 -0.35 30.97 9.99
N VAL A 205 -1.05 31.63 10.92
CA VAL A 205 -2.49 31.92 10.78
C VAL A 205 -2.76 32.80 9.56
N SER A 206 -1.93 33.83 9.32
CA SER A 206 -2.10 34.70 8.15
C SER A 206 -1.89 33.96 6.82
N MET A 207 -0.90 33.06 6.73
CA MET A 207 -0.65 32.23 5.55
C MET A 207 -1.86 31.35 5.23
N LEU A 208 -2.44 30.66 6.22
CA LEU A 208 -3.62 29.83 6.00
C LEU A 208 -4.82 30.69 5.59
N ARG A 209 -5.00 31.85 6.21
CA ARG A 209 -6.09 32.78 5.89
C ARG A 209 -6.00 33.27 4.45
N ASP A 210 -4.82 33.73 4.04
CA ASP A 210 -4.62 34.41 2.77
C ASP A 210 -4.53 33.42 1.60
N ASN A 211 -3.94 32.24 1.79
CA ASN A 211 -3.80 31.22 0.74
C ASN A 211 -5.03 30.30 0.61
N LEU A 212 -5.72 29.99 1.71
CA LEU A 212 -6.89 29.09 1.69
C LEU A 212 -8.22 29.84 1.78
N ALA A 213 -8.20 31.17 1.87
CA ALA A 213 -9.37 32.03 2.06
C ALA A 213 -10.23 31.63 3.27
N TRP A 214 -9.58 31.18 4.35
CA TRP A 214 -10.26 30.76 5.57
C TRP A 214 -10.48 31.94 6.52
N GLU A 215 -11.47 31.83 7.40
CA GLU A 215 -11.62 32.78 8.49
C GLU A 215 -10.55 32.57 9.57
N GLY A 216 -10.10 33.66 10.20
CA GLY A 216 -9.04 33.59 11.22
C GLY A 216 -9.39 32.67 12.41
N ALA A 217 -10.67 32.54 12.77
CA ALA A 217 -11.10 31.58 13.79
C ALA A 217 -10.90 30.13 13.34
N ARG A 218 -11.27 29.80 12.09
CA ARG A 218 -11.07 28.47 11.50
C ARG A 218 -9.59 28.10 11.44
N CYS A 219 -8.73 29.03 11.00
CA CYS A 219 -7.28 28.81 10.98
C CYS A 219 -6.74 28.45 12.36
N ARG A 220 -7.12 29.20 13.41
CA ARG A 220 -6.67 28.93 14.79
C ARG A 220 -7.13 27.58 15.28
N THR A 221 -8.41 27.24 15.09
CA THR A 221 -8.95 25.94 15.51
C THR A 221 -8.18 24.79 14.86
N VAL A 222 -7.94 24.85 13.55
CA VAL A 222 -7.20 23.80 12.82
C VAL A 222 -5.77 23.68 13.32
N VAL A 223 -5.08 24.80 13.53
CA VAL A 223 -3.71 24.81 14.01
C VAL A 223 -3.61 24.31 15.44
N ASP A 224 -4.48 24.76 16.34
CA ASP A 224 -4.53 24.31 17.73
C ASP A 224 -4.82 22.81 17.80
N ASP A 225 -5.74 22.30 16.98
CA ASP A 225 -6.03 20.88 16.87
C ASP A 225 -4.81 20.08 16.38
N LEU A 226 -4.07 20.57 15.38
CA LEU A 226 -2.87 19.92 14.86
C LEU A 226 -1.73 19.90 15.88
N VAL A 227 -1.55 20.99 16.64
CA VAL A 227 -0.58 21.05 17.74
C VAL A 227 -0.99 20.10 18.87
N ALA A 228 -2.27 20.09 19.26
CA ALA A 228 -2.77 19.20 20.30
C ALA A 228 -2.60 17.72 19.94
N GLN A 229 -2.54 17.41 18.64
CA GLN A 229 -2.27 16.09 18.10
C GLN A 229 -0.78 15.79 17.92
N GLY A 230 0.12 16.76 18.15
CA GLY A 230 1.56 16.59 17.97
C GLY A 230 2.01 16.57 16.51
N MET A 231 1.16 16.99 15.58
CA MET A 231 1.47 17.02 14.13
C MET A 231 2.15 18.31 13.69
N LEU A 232 2.00 19.39 14.47
CA LEU A 232 2.74 20.65 14.29
C LEU A 232 3.41 21.05 15.60
N TRP A 233 4.61 21.62 15.51
CA TRP A 233 5.37 22.16 16.63
C TRP A 233 5.28 23.68 16.62
N ILE A 234 5.16 24.30 17.80
CA ILE A 234 5.03 25.75 17.89
C ILE A 234 6.42 26.39 18.02
N ASP A 235 6.71 27.37 17.17
CA ASP A 235 7.78 28.33 17.37
C ASP A 235 7.20 29.74 17.67
N LYS A 236 7.64 30.30 18.82
CA LYS A 236 7.24 31.63 19.30
C LYS A 236 8.38 32.66 19.22
N GLN A 237 9.54 32.28 18.70
CA GLN A 237 10.76 33.09 18.71
C GLN A 237 10.88 34.01 17.47
N THR A 238 9.86 34.01 16.61
CA THR A 238 9.85 34.63 15.28
C THR A 238 9.75 36.16 15.28
N GLY A 239 9.59 36.80 16.45
CA GLY A 239 9.43 38.25 16.59
C GLY A 239 8.14 38.81 15.96
N GLY A 240 7.30 37.95 15.37
CA GLY A 240 6.06 38.26 14.66
C GLY A 240 4.94 37.28 15.01
N GLU A 241 4.19 36.80 14.01
CA GLU A 241 3.22 35.72 14.21
C GLU A 241 3.93 34.42 14.57
N TRP A 242 3.28 33.59 15.41
CA TRP A 242 3.78 32.26 15.73
C TRP A 242 3.81 31.39 14.47
N GLU A 243 4.88 30.62 14.36
CA GLU A 243 5.07 29.67 13.28
C GLU A 243 4.81 28.26 13.80
N TYR A 244 4.16 27.45 12.96
CA TYR A 244 3.77 26.09 13.28
C TYR A 244 4.45 25.14 12.31
N TRP A 245 5.47 24.44 12.78
CA TRP A 245 6.42 23.67 11.99
C TRP A 245 6.02 22.21 11.86
N SER A 246 6.22 21.62 10.67
CA SER A 246 6.05 20.18 10.47
C SER A 246 7.30 19.43 10.95
N PRO A 247 7.19 18.44 11.86
CA PRO A 247 8.33 17.65 12.33
C PRO A 247 9.07 16.94 11.20
N ILE A 248 8.33 16.54 10.15
CA ILE A 248 8.88 15.83 8.98
C ILE A 248 9.83 16.72 8.17
N PHE A 249 9.56 18.03 8.09
CA PHE A 249 10.41 18.94 7.32
C PHE A 249 11.82 19.01 7.90
N MET A 250 11.96 18.99 9.23
CA MET A 250 13.27 19.00 9.89
C MET A 250 14.10 17.74 9.55
N VAL A 251 13.44 16.58 9.44
CA VAL A 251 14.10 15.32 9.07
C VAL A 251 14.54 15.33 7.60
N ASP A 252 13.73 15.89 6.70
CA ASP A 252 14.10 16.03 5.28
C ASP A 252 15.32 16.96 5.11
N VAL A 253 15.41 18.05 5.87
CA VAL A 253 16.56 18.98 5.85
C VAL A 253 17.82 18.30 6.37
N ASP A 254 17.73 17.52 7.45
CA ASP A 254 18.87 16.77 7.98
C ASP A 254 19.38 15.73 6.96
N ALA A 255 18.48 15.00 6.29
CA ALA A 255 18.84 14.05 5.24
C ALA A 255 19.51 14.71 4.02
N LEU A 256 19.03 15.88 3.60
CA LEU A 256 19.65 16.69 2.54
C LEU A 256 21.03 17.19 2.95
N SER A 257 21.20 17.66 4.18
CA SER A 257 22.50 18.15 4.69
C SER A 257 23.54 17.04 4.79
N ALA A 258 23.13 15.83 5.19
CA ALA A 258 24.00 14.65 5.24
C ALA A 258 24.47 14.21 3.85
N SER A 259 23.66 14.40 2.80
CA SER A 259 24.01 14.04 1.42
C SER A 259 24.95 15.01 0.70
N VAL A 260 25.09 16.23 1.21
CA VAL A 260 25.96 17.29 0.65
C VAL A 260 27.31 17.37 1.39
N GLY A 261 27.43 16.68 2.52
CA GLY A 261 28.64 16.62 3.35
C GLY A 261 29.67 15.54 2.95
N ASP A 262 29.38 14.72 1.94
CA ASP A 262 30.30 13.73 1.34
C ASP A 262 30.83 14.19 -0.03
#